data_AF-A0A135UXX3-F1
#
_entry.id   AF-A0A135UXX3-F1
#
_cell.length_a   1.000
_cell.length_b   1.000
_cell.length_c   1.000
_cell.angle_alpha   90.00
_cell.angle_beta   90.00
_cell.angle_gamma   90.00
#
_symmetry.space_group_name_H-M   'P 1'
#
loop_
_entity.id
_entity.type
_entity.pdbx_description
1 polymer ?
#
loop_
_entity_poly.entity_id
_entity_poly.type
_entity_poly.pdbx_seq_one_letter_code
_entity_poly.pdbx_strand_id
1 'polypeptide(L)'
;MVYHHPGFFYVINHGLSREDIDQQYALASTVLGLSNEDKQPFRAAPEAGDYNGWKPPGTREPIPGVRDNFETYNIPKFIPEHASRPHSNVVKENLATIERFSRYVNDKIVRKLLVIFALALGFEDEE
;
A
#
# COMPACT_ATOMS: atom_id res chain seq x y z
N MET A 1 -29.44 7.67 -23.68
CA MET A 1 -28.01 8.01 -23.87
C MET A 1 -27.28 7.61 -22.60
N VAL A 2 -26.51 6.52 -22.63
CA VAL A 2 -25.79 6.00 -21.46
C VAL A 2 -24.40 6.63 -21.45
N TYR A 3 -24.19 7.61 -20.57
CA TYR A 3 -22.84 8.10 -20.27
C TYR A 3 -22.20 7.13 -19.28
N HIS A 4 -21.40 6.17 -19.78
CA HIS A 4 -20.44 5.43 -18.96
C HIS A 4 -19.30 6.41 -18.58
N HIS A 5 -19.31 6.90 -17.35
CA HIS A 5 -18.16 7.61 -16.75
C HIS A 5 -17.36 6.66 -15.83
N PRO A 6 -16.06 6.92 -15.64
CA PRO A 6 -14.96 5.95 -15.71
C PRO A 6 -14.89 5.02 -14.50
N GLY A 7 -14.11 3.93 -14.58
CA GLY A 7 -13.90 2.93 -13.52
C GLY A 7 -13.24 3.44 -12.22
N PHE A 8 -13.59 4.62 -11.75
CA PHE A 8 -13.10 5.30 -10.56
C PHE A 8 -14.24 6.05 -9.87
N PHE A 9 -14.21 6.07 -8.53
CA PHE A 9 -15.12 6.82 -7.68
C PHE A 9 -14.38 7.27 -6.42
N TYR A 10 -14.90 8.29 -5.75
CA TYR A 10 -14.38 8.74 -4.46
C TYR A 10 -15.23 8.18 -3.33
N VAL A 11 -14.57 7.70 -2.28
CA VAL A 11 -15.23 7.33 -1.02
C VAL A 11 -14.98 8.45 -0.03
N ILE A 12 -16.06 9.05 0.46
CA ILE A 12 -16.05 10.02 1.56
C ILE A 12 -16.62 9.36 2.82
N ASN A 13 -16.42 9.97 3.98
CA ASN A 13 -16.90 9.44 5.27
C ASN A 13 -16.42 8.01 5.55
N HIS A 14 -15.21 7.66 5.09
CA HIS A 14 -14.59 6.33 5.28
C HIS A 14 -14.10 6.09 6.72
N GLY A 15 -14.18 7.10 7.59
CA GLY A 15 -13.93 6.99 9.04
C GLY A 15 -12.47 7.10 9.47
N LEU A 16 -11.53 7.38 8.55
CA LEU A 16 -10.17 7.79 8.93
C LEU A 16 -10.14 9.31 9.12
N SER A 17 -9.49 9.75 10.19
CA SER A 17 -9.24 11.17 10.42
C SER A 17 -8.16 11.69 9.46
N ARG A 18 -8.02 13.01 9.36
CA ARG A 18 -6.94 13.62 8.59
C ARG A 18 -5.60 13.30 9.24
N GLU A 19 -5.56 13.30 10.56
CA GLU A 19 -4.39 12.98 11.38
C GLU A 19 -3.91 11.53 11.14
N ASP A 20 -4.83 10.56 11.03
CA ASP A 20 -4.48 9.17 10.69
C ASP A 20 -3.75 9.09 9.33
N ILE A 21 -4.24 9.84 8.35
CA ILE A 21 -3.70 9.87 6.98
C ILE A 21 -2.35 10.60 6.95
N ASP A 22 -2.28 11.78 7.55
CA ASP A 22 -1.08 12.62 7.62
C ASP A 22 0.05 11.88 8.36
N GLN A 23 -0.28 11.09 9.39
CA GLN A 23 0.70 10.23 10.07
C GLN A 23 1.32 9.19 9.11
N GLN A 24 0.53 8.55 8.23
CA GLN A 24 1.09 7.61 7.26
C GLN A 24 1.97 8.31 6.21
N TYR A 25 1.56 9.50 5.73
CA TYR A 25 2.39 10.30 4.81
C TYR A 25 3.71 10.73 5.45
N ALA A 26 3.70 11.16 6.71
CA ALA A 26 4.91 11.52 7.43
C ALA A 26 5.85 10.30 7.60
N LEU A 27 5.30 9.13 7.92
CA LEU A 27 6.08 7.88 8.00
C LEU A 27 6.68 7.50 6.65
N ALA A 28 5.89 7.55 5.57
CA ALA A 28 6.37 7.27 4.23
C ALA A 28 7.48 8.24 3.80
N SER A 29 7.30 9.54 4.04
CA SER A 29 8.31 10.57 3.76
C SER A 29 9.60 10.32 4.55
N THR A 30 9.50 9.88 5.81
CA THR A 30 10.66 9.59 6.65
C THR A 30 11.41 8.36 6.14
N VAL A 31 10.69 7.28 5.78
CA VAL A 31 11.30 6.04 5.27
C VAL A 31 11.96 6.28 3.92
N LEU A 32 11.30 6.97 3.00
CA LEU A 32 11.83 7.23 1.66
C LEU A 32 12.94 8.30 1.67
N GLY A 33 12.94 9.19 2.68
CA GLY A 33 14.00 10.17 2.90
C GLY A 33 15.32 9.59 3.43
N LEU A 34 15.36 8.32 3.82
CA LEU A 34 16.61 7.62 4.15
C LEU A 34 17.53 7.56 2.94
N SER A 35 18.84 7.47 3.18
CA SER A 35 19.80 7.28 2.10
C SER A 35 19.54 5.96 1.36
N ASN A 36 19.95 5.87 0.09
CA ASN A 36 19.83 4.62 -0.65
C ASN A 36 20.62 3.49 0.02
N GLU A 37 21.76 3.80 0.65
CA GLU A 37 22.55 2.84 1.41
C GLU A 37 21.78 2.28 2.61
N ASP A 38 21.05 3.13 3.34
CA ASP A 38 20.23 2.73 4.48
C ASP A 38 18.97 1.94 4.06
N LYS A 39 18.46 2.17 2.85
CA LYS A 39 17.30 1.45 2.29
C LYS A 39 17.68 0.13 1.64
N GLN A 40 18.91 0.01 1.11
CA GLN A 40 19.40 -1.14 0.36
C GLN A 40 19.25 -2.49 1.08
N PRO A 41 19.50 -2.62 2.41
CA PRO A 41 19.30 -3.87 3.14
C PRO A 41 17.85 -4.37 3.12
N PHE A 42 16.89 -3.49 2.85
CA PHE A 42 15.46 -3.79 2.84
C PHE A 42 14.90 -3.85 1.41
N ARG A 43 15.76 -3.91 0.38
CA ARG A 43 15.34 -3.96 -1.02
C ARG A 43 14.41 -5.16 -1.25
N ALA A 44 13.35 -4.92 -2.00
CA ALA A 44 12.56 -5.99 -2.60
C ALA A 44 13.41 -6.85 -3.53
N ALA A 45 13.00 -8.08 -3.79
CA ALA A 45 13.61 -8.94 -4.81
C ALA A 45 12.57 -9.30 -5.89
N PRO A 46 12.15 -8.33 -6.74
CA PRO A 46 11.16 -8.60 -7.79
C PRO A 46 11.60 -9.71 -8.75
N GLU A 47 12.91 -9.86 -8.97
CA GLU A 47 13.50 -10.94 -9.74
C GLU A 47 13.22 -12.34 -9.17
N ALA A 48 12.93 -12.43 -7.87
CA ALA A 48 12.53 -13.66 -7.18
C ALA A 48 11.02 -13.70 -6.89
N GLY A 49 10.24 -12.76 -7.43
CA GLY A 49 8.80 -12.63 -7.17
C GLY A 49 8.43 -11.98 -5.83
N ASP A 50 9.41 -11.47 -5.06
CA ASP A 50 9.15 -10.74 -3.82
C ASP A 50 9.10 -9.23 -4.08
N TYR A 51 7.89 -8.67 -4.01
CA TYR A 51 7.64 -7.24 -4.19
C TYR A 51 7.61 -6.45 -2.87
N ASN A 52 7.84 -7.11 -1.74
CA ASN A 52 7.87 -6.44 -0.44
C ASN A 52 9.25 -5.79 -0.23
N GLY A 53 9.31 -4.67 0.47
CA GLY A 53 10.53 -3.90 0.70
C GLY A 53 10.71 -2.73 -0.27
N TRP A 54 11.92 -2.18 -0.27
CA TRP A 54 12.28 -1.00 -1.05
C TRP A 54 12.55 -1.32 -2.52
N LYS A 55 12.01 -0.52 -3.42
CA LYS A 55 12.27 -0.56 -4.85
C LYS A 55 12.82 0.81 -5.27
N PRO A 56 14.08 0.90 -5.78
CA PRO A 56 14.63 2.16 -6.25
C PRO A 56 13.96 2.63 -7.56
N PRO A 57 14.08 3.92 -7.88
CA PRO A 57 13.59 4.46 -9.14
C PRO A 57 14.36 3.89 -10.33
N GLY A 58 13.74 3.92 -11.49
CA GLY A 58 14.37 3.56 -12.76
C GLY A 58 14.55 2.06 -12.98
N THR A 59 13.79 1.24 -12.26
CA THR A 59 13.81 -0.23 -12.38
C THR A 59 12.78 -0.75 -13.40
N ARG A 60 11.85 0.09 -13.86
CA ARG A 60 10.93 -0.20 -14.97
C ARG A 60 11.11 0.81 -16.09
N GLU A 61 10.84 0.34 -17.30
CA GLU A 61 10.77 1.14 -18.52
C GLU A 61 9.34 1.02 -19.09
N PRO A 62 8.38 1.78 -18.56
CA PRO A 62 6.97 1.68 -18.98
C PRO A 62 6.75 2.10 -20.43
N ILE A 63 7.63 2.96 -20.98
CA ILE A 63 7.62 3.44 -22.36
C ILE A 63 9.05 3.32 -22.89
N PRO A 64 9.27 2.89 -24.14
CA PRO A 64 10.62 2.74 -24.70
C PRO A 64 11.48 4.00 -24.52
N GLY A 65 12.65 3.83 -23.91
CA GLY A 65 13.61 4.88 -23.60
C GLY A 65 13.28 5.72 -22.35
N VAL A 66 12.14 5.50 -21.69
CA VAL A 66 11.73 6.28 -20.51
C VAL A 66 11.64 5.37 -19.29
N ARG A 67 12.57 5.58 -18.36
CA ARG A 67 12.57 4.90 -17.07
C ARG A 67 11.64 5.58 -16.07
N ASP A 68 11.07 4.79 -15.16
CA ASP A 68 10.31 5.35 -14.04
C ASP A 68 11.19 6.22 -13.13
N ASN A 69 10.58 7.20 -12.46
CA ASN A 69 11.26 8.13 -11.56
C ASN A 69 10.72 8.06 -10.13
N PHE A 70 10.08 6.94 -9.77
CA PHE A 70 9.45 6.78 -8.46
C PHE A 70 10.08 5.60 -7.72
N GLU A 71 10.20 5.73 -6.41
CA GLU A 71 10.54 4.64 -5.53
C GLU A 71 9.32 4.17 -4.74
N THR A 72 9.37 2.94 -4.23
CA THR A 72 8.34 2.39 -3.35
C THR A 72 8.96 1.67 -2.16
N TYR A 73 8.24 1.62 -1.05
CA TYR A 73 8.55 0.74 0.07
C TYR A 73 7.29 -0.05 0.43
N ASN A 74 7.24 -1.32 0.06
CA ASN A 74 6.06 -2.16 0.26
C ASN A 74 6.16 -2.92 1.58
N ILE A 75 5.15 -2.79 2.43
CA ILE A 75 5.05 -3.57 3.66
C ILE A 75 4.10 -4.73 3.38
N PRO A 76 4.51 -5.99 3.64
CA PRO A 76 3.66 -7.14 3.37
C PRO A 76 2.42 -7.16 4.26
N LYS A 77 1.50 -8.07 3.97
CA LYS A 77 0.37 -8.35 4.86
C LYS A 77 0.89 -8.73 6.26
N PHE A 78 0.19 -8.24 7.29
CA PHE A 78 0.49 -8.55 8.68
C PHE A 78 0.00 -9.96 9.06
N ILE A 79 0.74 -10.98 8.62
CA ILE A 79 0.53 -12.40 8.88
C ILE A 79 1.84 -13.06 9.37
N PRO A 80 1.78 -14.20 10.10
CA PRO A 80 2.96 -14.84 10.67
C PRO A 80 4.09 -15.12 9.67
N GLU A 81 3.75 -15.46 8.43
CA GLU A 81 4.67 -15.76 7.32
C GLU A 81 5.58 -14.57 6.98
N HIS A 82 5.18 -13.36 7.33
CA HIS A 82 5.93 -12.13 7.05
C HIS A 82 6.52 -11.49 8.32
N ALA A 83 6.30 -12.06 9.50
CA ALA A 83 6.69 -11.46 10.78
C ALA A 83 8.21 -11.31 10.95
N SER A 84 9.00 -12.16 10.29
CA SER A 84 10.47 -12.12 10.35
C SER A 84 11.11 -11.18 9.32
N ARG A 85 10.32 -10.49 8.50
CA ARG A 85 10.85 -9.61 7.46
C ARG A 85 11.65 -8.45 8.08
N PRO A 86 12.90 -8.21 7.65
CA PRO A 86 13.67 -7.07 8.12
C PRO A 86 13.09 -5.77 7.57
N HIS A 87 13.05 -4.75 8.43
CA HIS A 87 12.63 -3.39 8.11
C HIS A 87 13.56 -2.37 8.75
N SER A 88 13.56 -1.14 8.21
CA SER A 88 14.25 0.01 8.82
C SER A 88 13.72 0.29 10.23
N ASN A 89 14.52 0.93 11.07
CA ASN A 89 14.12 1.26 12.44
C ASN A 89 12.86 2.13 12.47
N VAL A 90 12.74 3.08 11.54
CA VAL A 90 11.54 3.92 11.37
C VAL A 90 10.28 3.07 11.20
N VAL A 91 10.32 2.03 10.37
CA VAL A 91 9.17 1.12 10.17
C VAL A 91 8.94 0.26 11.41
N LYS A 92 9.99 -0.30 12.02
CA LYS A 92 9.89 -1.16 13.21
C LYS A 92 9.25 -0.43 14.39
N GLU A 93 9.71 0.78 14.67
CA GLU A 93 9.22 1.62 15.77
C GLU A 93 7.75 2.03 15.57
N ASN A 94 7.29 2.08 14.33
CA ASN A 94 5.94 2.50 13.97
C ASN A 94 5.06 1.34 13.45
N LEU A 95 5.51 0.09 13.60
CA LEU A 95 4.87 -1.07 12.97
C LEU A 95 3.41 -1.23 13.40
N ALA A 96 3.11 -1.04 14.69
CA ALA A 96 1.75 -1.09 15.21
C ALA A 96 0.83 -0.02 14.62
N THR A 97 1.36 1.18 14.34
CA THR A 97 0.62 2.27 13.71
C THR A 97 0.31 1.95 12.25
N ILE A 98 1.30 1.44 11.52
CA ILE A 98 1.15 1.04 10.12
C ILE A 98 0.16 -0.13 10.01
N GLU A 99 0.28 -1.13 10.89
CA GLU A 99 -0.61 -2.29 10.94
C GLU A 99 -2.05 -1.87 11.20
N ARG A 100 -2.28 -1.03 12.22
CA ARG A 100 -3.61 -0.51 12.54
C ARG A 100 -4.25 0.18 11.33
N PHE A 101 -3.50 1.03 10.65
CA PHE A 101 -3.98 1.73 9.46
C PHE A 101 -4.28 0.77 8.30
N SER A 102 -3.36 -0.15 8.00
CA SER A 102 -3.52 -1.14 6.93
C SER A 102 -4.74 -2.04 7.16
N ARG A 103 -4.92 -2.55 8.38
CA ARG A 103 -6.09 -3.36 8.75
C ARG A 103 -7.37 -2.55 8.67
N TYR A 104 -7.38 -1.30 9.13
CA TYR A 104 -8.56 -0.44 9.01
C TYR A 104 -8.97 -0.24 7.54
N VAL A 105 -8.02 0.10 6.67
CA VAL A 105 -8.29 0.27 5.23
C VAL A 105 -8.86 -1.02 4.63
N ASN A 106 -8.29 -2.18 4.96
CA ASN A 106 -8.78 -3.45 4.45
C ASN A 106 -10.18 -3.81 4.99
N ASP A 107 -10.33 -3.84 6.31
CA ASP A 107 -11.51 -4.38 6.99
C ASP A 107 -12.71 -3.44 6.97
N LYS A 108 -12.46 -2.12 7.09
CA LYS A 108 -13.51 -1.12 7.26
C LYS A 108 -13.87 -0.38 5.98
N ILE A 109 -12.99 -0.39 4.98
CA ILE A 109 -13.21 0.30 3.71
C ILE A 109 -13.29 -0.71 2.56
N VAL A 110 -12.19 -1.40 2.24
CA VAL A 110 -12.10 -2.26 1.05
C VAL A 110 -13.10 -3.42 1.12
N ARG A 111 -13.19 -4.14 2.24
CA ARG A 111 -14.13 -5.27 2.39
C ARG A 111 -15.58 -4.84 2.17
N LYS A 112 -15.98 -3.69 2.71
CA LYS A 112 -17.34 -3.16 2.52
C LYS A 112 -17.62 -2.78 1.07
N LEU A 113 -16.64 -2.19 0.38
CA LEU A 113 -16.77 -1.88 -1.05
C LEU A 113 -16.92 -3.16 -1.88
N LEU A 114 -16.17 -4.21 -1.57
CA LEU A 114 -16.29 -5.50 -2.24
C LEU A 114 -17.67 -6.14 -2.05
N VAL A 115 -18.24 -6.06 -0.84
CA VAL A 115 -19.62 -6.52 -0.58
C VAL A 115 -20.63 -5.70 -1.39
N ILE A 116 -20.50 -4.36 -1.42
CA ILE A 116 -21.38 -3.50 -2.23
C ILE A 116 -21.29 -3.87 -3.72
N PHE A 117 -20.09 -4.18 -4.22
CA PHE A 117 -19.92 -4.62 -5.60
C PHE A 117 -20.53 -6.00 -5.86
N ALA A 118 -20.38 -6.94 -4.93
CA ALA A 118 -21.00 -8.25 -5.03
C ALA A 118 -22.52 -8.13 -5.14
N LEU A 119 -23.14 -7.33 -4.25
CA LEU A 119 -24.58 -7.05 -4.27
C LEU A 119 -25.02 -6.38 -5.58
N ALA A 120 -24.26 -5.39 -6.07
CA ALA A 120 -24.57 -4.71 -7.34
C ALA A 120 -24.47 -5.64 -8.56
N LEU A 121 -23.64 -6.68 -8.48
CA LEU A 121 -23.51 -7.73 -9.50
C LEU A 121 -24.53 -8.86 -9.33
N GLY A 122 -25.37 -8.82 -8.30
CA GLY A 122 -26.42 -9.80 -8.04
C GLY A 122 -25.95 -11.05 -7.29
N PHE A 123 -24.77 -11.01 -6.65
CA PHE A 123 -24.36 -12.05 -5.71
C PHE A 123 -25.07 -11.86 -4.36
N GLU A 124 -25.36 -12.96 -3.67
CA GLU A 124 -25.86 -12.95 -2.29
C GLU A 124 -24.75 -12.49 -1.33
N ASP A 125 -25.16 -11.88 -0.21
CA ASP A 125 -24.21 -11.51 0.84
C ASP A 125 -23.75 -12.78 1.58
N GLU A 126 -22.44 -13.02 1.66
CA GLU A 126 -21.89 -14.03 2.57
C GLU A 126 -21.71 -13.37 3.94
N GLU A 127 -22.61 -13.71 4.89
CA GLU A 127 -22.56 -13.27 6.31
C GLU A 127 -21.16 -13.40 6.95
#